data_AF-A0AA38FIH2-F1
#
_entry.id   AF-A0AA38FIH2-F1
#
_cell.length_a   1.000
_cell.length_b   1.000
_cell.length_c   1.000
_cell.angle_alpha   90.00
_cell.angle_beta   90.00
_cell.angle_gamma   90.00
#
_symmetry.space_group_name_H-M   'P 1'
#
loop_
_entity.id
_entity.type
_entity.pdbx_description
1 polymer ?
#
loop_
_entity_poly.entity_id
_entity_poly.type
_entity_poly.pdbx_seq_one_letter_code
_entity_poly.pdbx_strand_id
1 'polypeptide(L)' 'MARPSMGSYFTVWKGPGCNNQAARYNDLRGGYEFVYQGQTASAYNQPSCNGVAQTRFPGGAQMCRSFGWRSFFTQC' A
#
# COMPACT_ATOMS: atom_id res chain seq x y z
N MET A 1 27.46 -8.82 5.17
CA MET A 1 26.25 -8.78 4.33
C MET A 1 25.14 -8.15 5.15
N ALA A 2 24.76 -6.89 4.88
CA ALA A 2 23.64 -6.26 5.57
C ALA A 2 22.35 -6.96 5.15
N ARG A 3 21.66 -7.62 6.08
CA ARG A 3 20.29 -8.08 5.86
C ARG A 3 19.49 -6.83 5.47
N PRO A 4 18.72 -6.81 4.36
CA PRO A 4 17.83 -5.70 4.12
C PRO A 4 17.00 -5.56 5.40
N SER A 5 17.06 -4.40 6.04
CA SER A 5 16.19 -4.08 7.16
C SER A 5 14.79 -4.46 6.70
N MET A 6 14.18 -5.47 7.33
CA MET A 6 12.81 -5.89 7.04
C MET A 6 11.92 -4.74 7.48
N GLY A 7 11.89 -3.66 6.70
CA GLY A 7 10.98 -2.55 6.85
C GLY A 7 9.61 -3.02 6.41
N SER A 8 8.57 -2.39 6.94
CA SER A 8 7.22 -2.69 6.50
C SER A 8 7.07 -2.19 5.06
N TYR A 9 6.54 -3.04 4.18
CA TYR A 9 6.46 -2.73 2.76
C TYR A 9 5.03 -2.88 2.24
N PHE A 10 4.75 -2.12 1.18
CA PHE A 10 3.48 -2.11 0.48
C PHE A 10 3.64 -2.76 -0.89
N THR A 11 2.82 -3.77 -1.14
CA THR A 11 2.60 -4.35 -2.45
C THR A 11 1.28 -3.84 -2.98
N VAL A 12 1.23 -3.40 -4.24
CA VAL A 12 0.00 -2.96 -4.91
C VAL A 12 -0.11 -3.63 -6.26
N TRP A 13 -1.27 -4.21 -6.52
CA TRP A 13 -1.55 -4.95 -7.75
C TRP A 13 -2.35 -4.12 -8.75
N LYS A 14 -2.11 -4.41 -10.03
CA LYS A 14 -2.78 -3.84 -11.18
C LYS A 14 -3.95 -4.71 -11.62
N GLY A 15 -5.09 -4.09 -11.95
CA GLY A 15 -6.31 -4.80 -12.37
C GLY A 15 -7.08 -5.42 -11.19
N PRO A 16 -8.34 -5.85 -11.35
CA PRO A 16 -9.20 -6.24 -10.22
C PRO A 16 -8.59 -7.34 -9.36
N GLY A 17 -8.42 -7.07 -8.06
CA GLY A 17 -7.92 -8.03 -7.08
C GLY A 17 -6.42 -8.02 -6.85
N CYS A 18 -5.92 -9.09 -6.23
CA CYS A 18 -4.50 -9.33 -5.98
C CYS A 18 -3.84 -10.20 -7.08
N ASN A 19 -4.51 -10.40 -8.22
CA ASN A 19 -4.01 -11.26 -9.29
C ASN A 19 -3.37 -10.43 -10.40
N ASN A 20 -2.09 -10.71 -10.66
CA ASN A 20 -1.25 -10.05 -11.67
C ASN A 20 -1.90 -10.05 -13.06
N GLN A 21 -2.52 -8.94 -13.45
CA GLN A 21 -2.81 -8.66 -14.86
C GLN A 21 -2.09 -7.39 -15.30
N ALA A 22 -1.50 -7.45 -16.49
CA ALA A 22 -0.84 -6.31 -17.12
C ALA A 22 -1.87 -5.21 -17.39
N ALA A 23 -1.99 -4.23 -16.49
CA ALA A 23 -2.85 -3.08 -16.67
C ALA A 23 -2.05 -1.80 -16.93
N ARG A 24 -2.68 -0.83 -17.62
CA ARG A 24 -2.15 0.52 -17.78
C ARG A 24 -1.89 1.12 -16.40
N TYR A 25 -0.89 2.00 -16.28
CA TYR A 25 -0.42 2.57 -15.01
C TYR A 25 -1.53 3.22 -14.17
N ASN A 26 -2.65 3.61 -14.79
CA ASN A 26 -3.82 4.19 -14.12
C ASN A 26 -4.68 3.17 -13.34
N ASP A 27 -4.44 1.87 -13.50
CA ASP A 27 -5.21 0.76 -12.90
C ASP A 27 -4.49 0.08 -11.72
N LEU A 28 -3.55 0.78 -11.08
CA LEU A 28 -2.94 0.39 -9.79
C LEU A 28 -3.93 0.48 -8.62
N ARG A 29 -5.19 0.06 -8.83
CA ARG A 29 -6.26 0.05 -7.83
C ARG A 29 -6.94 -1.31 -7.81
N GLY A 30 -6.14 -2.35 -8.00
CA GLY A 30 -6.61 -3.74 -7.98
C GLY A 30 -6.83 -4.28 -6.60
N GLY A 31 -5.77 -4.17 -5.82
CA GLY A 31 -5.67 -4.59 -4.45
C GLY A 31 -4.33 -4.14 -3.89
N TYR A 32 -4.19 -4.24 -2.58
CA TYR A 32 -2.96 -3.93 -1.87
C TYR A 32 -2.69 -4.96 -0.79
N GLU A 33 -1.43 -5.10 -0.46
CA GLU A 33 -0.95 -5.82 0.71
C GLU A 33 0.07 -4.95 1.43
N PHE A 34 -0.08 -4.91 2.74
CA PHE A 34 0.82 -4.28 3.66
C PHE A 34 1.40 -5.35 4.57
N VAL A 35 2.70 -5.51 4.51
CA VAL A 35 3.43 -6.42 5.37
C VAL A 35 4.03 -5.63 6.52
N TYR A 36 3.47 -5.83 7.72
CA TYR A 36 3.93 -5.17 8.94
C TYR A 36 5.12 -5.91 9.54
N GLN A 37 6.23 -5.20 9.68
CA GLN A 37 7.48 -5.65 10.29
C GLN A 37 7.86 -4.77 11.49
N GLY A 38 6.88 -4.10 12.11
CA GLY A 38 7.09 -3.18 13.25
C GLY A 38 6.85 -1.70 12.95
N GLN A 39 6.54 -1.35 11.71
CA GLN A 39 6.29 0.02 11.28
C GLN A 39 4.85 0.16 10.84
N THR A 40 4.13 1.15 11.36
CA THR A 40 2.74 1.39 10.93
C THR A 40 2.71 2.17 9.62
N ALA A 41 1.62 2.06 8.86
CA ALA A 41 1.47 2.83 7.65
C ALA A 41 0.14 3.59 7.59
N SER A 42 0.08 4.61 6.75
CA SER A 42 -1.10 5.44 6.55
C SER A 42 -1.26 5.77 5.07
N ALA A 43 -2.47 5.63 4.54
CA ALA A 43 -2.81 5.99 3.17
C ALA A 43 -3.66 7.26 3.10
N TYR A 44 -3.46 8.02 2.03
CA TYR A 44 -3.98 9.36 1.82
C TYR A 44 -4.65 9.46 0.45
N ASN A 45 -5.79 10.16 0.35
CA ASN A 45 -6.46 10.41 -0.93
C ASN A 45 -5.76 11.48 -1.78
N GLN A 46 -4.82 12.23 -1.20
CA GLN A 46 -4.01 13.21 -1.92
C GLN A 46 -2.65 12.59 -2.30
N PRO A 47 -1.98 13.11 -3.34
CA PRO A 47 -0.60 12.74 -3.64
C PRO A 47 0.35 13.26 -2.56
N SER A 48 1.56 12.69 -2.50
CA SER A 48 2.64 13.12 -1.60
C SER A 48 2.31 13.07 -0.11
N CYS A 49 1.41 12.17 0.30
CA CYS A 49 1.00 11.99 1.70
C CYS A 49 0.45 13.27 2.35
N ASN A 50 -0.09 14.17 1.54
CA ASN A 50 -0.71 15.41 2.01
C ASN A 50 -2.11 15.16 2.57
N GLY A 51 -2.50 15.99 3.53
CA GLY A 51 -3.84 15.97 4.11
C GLY A 51 -4.07 14.85 5.13
N VAL A 52 -5.34 14.45 5.28
CA VAL A 52 -5.76 13.53 6.34
C VAL A 52 -5.64 12.08 5.88
N ALA A 53 -4.95 11.27 6.69
CA ALA A 53 -4.86 9.82 6.49
C ALA A 53 -6.27 9.19 6.50
N GLN A 54 -6.65 8.58 5.39
CA GLN A 54 -7.96 7.97 5.17
C GLN A 54 -7.98 6.52 5.66
N THR A 55 -6.83 5.86 5.60
CA THR A 55 -6.69 4.47 6.05
C THR A 55 -5.40 4.37 6.84
N ARG A 56 -5.45 3.73 8.00
CA ARG A 56 -4.28 3.45 8.83
C ARG A 56 -4.11 1.95 8.94
N PHE A 57 -2.85 1.52 8.90
CA PHE A 57 -2.44 0.13 8.95
C PHE A 57 -1.60 -0.07 10.22
N PRO A 58 -2.25 -0.39 11.36
CA PRO A 58 -1.54 -0.65 12.62
C PRO A 58 -0.86 -2.04 12.62
N GLY A 59 -1.13 -2.88 11.62
CA GLY A 59 -0.59 -4.22 11.45
C GLY A 59 -0.73 -4.67 10.01
N GLY A 60 -0.33 -5.92 9.71
CA GLY A 60 -0.39 -6.47 8.36
C GLY A 60 -1.81 -6.47 7.82
N ALA A 61 -1.98 -6.06 6.56
CA ALA A 61 -3.29 -5.93 5.94
C ALA A 61 -3.25 -6.32 4.47
N GLN A 62 -4.14 -7.20 4.04
CA GLN A 62 -4.28 -7.57 2.63
C GLN A 62 -5.71 -7.32 2.17
N MET A 63 -5.85 -6.72 0.99
CA MET A 63 -7.14 -6.35 0.44
C MET A 63 -7.12 -6.45 -1.09
N CYS A 64 -7.79 -7.46 -1.61
CA CYS A 64 -7.91 -7.73 -3.06
C CYS A 64 -9.13 -7.02 -3.67
N ARG A 65 -9.36 -5.76 -3.31
CA ARG A 65 -10.39 -4.92 -3.92
C ARG A 65 -9.85 -3.53 -4.14
N SER A 66 -10.50 -2.81 -5.02
CA SER A 66 -10.09 -1.45 -5.34
C SER A 66 -10.06 -0.54 -4.12
N PHE A 67 -9.06 0.34 -4.11
CA PHE A 67 -8.82 1.30 -3.04
C PHE A 67 -8.81 2.72 -3.61
N GLY A 68 -9.20 3.68 -2.76
CA GLY A 68 -9.41 5.08 -3.17
C GLY A 68 -8.22 6.01 -2.94
N TRP A 69 -7.23 5.57 -2.17
CA TRP A 69 -6.07 6.40 -1.82
C TRP A 69 -5.05 6.52 -2.97
N ARG A 70 -4.33 7.64 -3.00
CA ARG A 70 -3.35 8.00 -4.03
C ARG A 70 -1.90 7.87 -3.56
N SER A 71 -1.66 7.96 -2.27
CA SER A 71 -0.33 7.82 -1.68
C SER A 71 -0.39 7.11 -0.33
N PHE A 72 0.75 6.56 0.10
CA PHE A 72 0.91 5.92 1.40
C PHE A 72 2.25 6.33 2.03
N PHE A 73 2.25 6.38 3.35
CA PHE A 73 3.42 6.69 4.17
C PHE A 73 3.61 5.59 5.20
N THR A 74 4.79 4.98 5.21
CA THR A 74 5.20 4.05 6.26
C THR A 74 6.01 4.83 7.30
N GLN A 75 5.54 4.82 8.55
CA GLN A 75 6.19 5.47 9.68
C GLN A 75 7.32 4.58 10.19
N CYS A 76 8.57 5.06 10.09
CA CYS A 76 9.74 4.34 10.59
C CYS A 76 9.93 4.44 12.10
#